data_AF-A0A800L7P4-F1
#
_entry.id   AF-A0A800L7P4-F1
#
_cell.length_a   1.000
_cell.length_b   1.000
_cell.length_c   1.000
_cell.angle_alpha   90.00
_cell.angle_beta   90.00
_cell.angle_gamma   90.00
#
_symmetry.space_group_name_H-M   'P 1'
#
loop_
_entity.id
_entity.type
_entity.pdbx_description
1 polymer ?
#
loop_
_entity_poly.entity_id
_entity_poly.type
_entity_poly.pdbx_seq_one_letter_code
_entity_poly.pdbx_strand_id
1 'polypeptide(L)'
;MNAALYFIGALLAFAGGAFSFYFYAVSNHRMLYSQWWVPRVCQLDLAECVSIIKTKYGKIFGIQNALSGTIFLIAYGFALMGVPLLLIPEFIPFVMGAFTIIIGLYLVNGLYKLKTVCPICITVHVLNVVIFWIQLI
;
A
#
# COMPACT_ATOMS: atom_id res chain seq x y z
N MET A 1 -13.34 18.72 -2.56
CA MET A 1 -13.54 17.51 -3.39
C MET A 1 -14.92 16.88 -3.11
N ASN A 2 -15.54 16.17 -4.08
CA ASN A 2 -16.83 15.51 -3.87
C ASN A 2 -16.75 14.37 -2.81
N ALA A 3 -17.74 14.26 -1.93
CA ALA A 3 -17.79 13.22 -0.88
C ALA A 3 -17.61 11.79 -1.44
N ALA A 4 -18.20 11.51 -2.60
CA ALA A 4 -18.06 10.21 -3.28
C ALA A 4 -16.60 9.87 -3.61
N LEU A 5 -15.78 10.85 -4.01
CA LEU A 5 -14.37 10.64 -4.36
C LEU A 5 -13.53 10.27 -3.14
N TYR A 6 -13.81 10.88 -1.97
CA TYR A 6 -13.20 10.48 -0.70
C TYR A 6 -13.54 9.03 -0.34
N PHE A 7 -14.79 8.61 -0.49
CA PHE A 7 -15.18 7.23 -0.21
C PHE A 7 -14.54 6.23 -1.19
N ILE A 8 -14.45 6.57 -2.48
CA ILE A 8 -13.73 5.77 -3.47
C ILE A 8 -12.25 5.66 -3.08
N GLY A 9 -11.60 6.79 -2.75
CA GLY A 9 -10.22 6.81 -2.28
C GLY A 9 -10.02 5.94 -1.03
N ALA A 10 -10.96 5.99 -0.08
CA ALA A 10 -10.91 5.16 1.12
C ALA A 10 -11.00 3.66 0.80
N LEU A 11 -11.91 3.26 -0.09
CA LEU A 11 -12.02 1.87 -0.54
C LEU A 11 -10.72 1.38 -1.20
N LEU A 12 -10.12 2.21 -2.05
CA LEU A 12 -8.84 1.90 -2.68
C LEU A 12 -7.70 1.80 -1.64
N ALA A 13 -7.70 2.68 -0.62
CA ALA A 13 -6.73 2.64 0.46
C ALA A 13 -6.87 1.35 1.29
N PHE A 14 -8.09 0.93 1.62
CA PHE A 14 -8.33 -0.34 2.30
C PHE A 14 -7.91 -1.54 1.45
N ALA A 15 -8.16 -1.53 0.14
CA ALA A 15 -7.68 -2.57 -0.77
C ALA A 15 -6.14 -2.63 -0.80
N GLY A 16 -5.47 -1.47 -0.88
CA GLY A 16 -4.01 -1.39 -0.79
C GLY A 16 -3.46 -1.89 0.56
N GLY A 17 -4.16 -1.59 1.65
CA GLY A 17 -3.87 -2.10 2.99
C GLY A 17 -4.02 -3.62 3.08
N ALA A 18 -5.09 -4.18 2.51
CA ALA A 18 -5.31 -5.62 2.46
C ALA A 18 -4.22 -6.34 1.64
N PHE A 19 -3.80 -5.78 0.50
CA PHE A 19 -2.68 -6.32 -0.28
C PHE A 19 -1.35 -6.25 0.47
N SER A 20 -1.10 -5.16 1.19
CA SER A 20 0.08 -5.02 2.05
C SER A 20 0.08 -6.05 3.18
N PHE A 21 -1.10 -6.30 3.77
CA PHE A 21 -1.28 -7.31 4.81
C PHE A 21 -1.05 -8.72 4.27
N TYR A 22 -1.57 -9.03 3.08
CA TYR A 22 -1.36 -10.32 2.43
C TYR A 22 0.12 -10.57 2.15
N PHE A 23 0.86 -9.59 1.62
CA PHE A 23 2.31 -9.71 1.43
C PHE A 23 3.03 -9.96 2.76
N TYR A 24 2.67 -9.23 3.81
CA TYR A 24 3.19 -9.46 5.16
C TYR A 24 2.86 -10.86 5.69
N ALA A 25 1.63 -11.32 5.54
CA ALA A 25 1.19 -12.61 6.07
C ALA A 25 1.85 -13.79 5.33
N VAL A 26 1.91 -13.74 4.00
CA VAL A 26 2.56 -14.78 3.18
C VAL A 26 4.05 -14.86 3.46
N SER A 27 4.72 -13.71 3.52
CA SER A 27 6.17 -13.67 3.73
C SER A 27 6.64 -14.12 5.11
N ASN A 28 5.77 -14.03 6.12
CA ASN A 28 6.03 -14.58 7.45
C ASN A 28 5.43 -15.98 7.64
N HIS A 29 5.05 -16.67 6.56
CA HIS A 29 4.44 -18.00 6.56
C HIS A 29 3.14 -18.12 7.38
N ARG A 30 2.44 -17.00 7.59
CA ARG A 30 1.15 -16.96 8.33
C ARG A 30 -0.07 -17.17 7.43
N MET A 31 0.12 -17.16 6.12
CA MET A 31 -0.94 -17.32 5.13
C MET A 31 -0.40 -18.04 3.89
N LEU A 32 -1.26 -18.82 3.24
CA LEU A 32 -0.93 -19.49 1.97
C LEU A 32 -0.81 -18.46 0.85
N TYR A 33 0.12 -18.69 -0.08
CA TYR A 33 0.30 -17.84 -1.26
C TYR A 33 -0.95 -17.82 -2.16
N SER A 34 -1.69 -18.92 -2.27
CA SER A 34 -2.93 -18.97 -3.04
C SER A 34 -4.12 -18.55 -2.18
N GLN A 35 -4.59 -17.31 -2.36
CA GLN A 35 -5.81 -16.79 -1.73
C GLN A 35 -6.87 -16.51 -2.79
N TRP A 36 -8.13 -16.82 -2.49
CA TRP A 36 -9.26 -16.73 -3.43
C TRP A 36 -9.60 -15.29 -3.86
N TRP A 37 -9.31 -14.30 -3.00
CA TRP A 37 -9.59 -12.89 -3.24
C TRP A 37 -8.44 -12.14 -3.93
N VAL A 38 -7.26 -12.77 -4.07
CA VAL A 38 -6.08 -12.19 -4.74
C VAL A 38 -6.01 -12.72 -6.18
N PRO A 39 -6.00 -11.83 -7.20
CA PRO A 39 -5.86 -12.26 -8.60
C PRO A 39 -4.59 -13.08 -8.82
N ARG A 40 -4.63 -14.10 -9.70
CA ARG A 40 -3.47 -14.97 -9.97
C ARG A 40 -2.21 -14.21 -10.39
N VAL A 41 -2.36 -13.13 -11.16
CA VAL A 41 -1.25 -12.25 -11.58
C VAL A 41 -0.58 -11.51 -10.42
N CYS A 42 -1.29 -11.37 -9.29
CA CYS A 42 -0.80 -10.77 -8.06
C CYS A 42 -0.44 -11.81 -7.00
N GLN A 43 -0.63 -13.10 -7.26
CA GLN A 43 -0.21 -14.14 -6.31
C GLN A 43 1.32 -14.16 -6.25
N LEU A 44 1.83 -14.28 -5.03
CA LEU A 44 3.25 -14.16 -4.75
C LEU A 44 3.95 -15.51 -4.85
N ASP A 45 5.17 -15.51 -5.40
CA ASP A 45 6.14 -16.57 -5.10
C ASP A 45 6.78 -16.30 -3.74
N LEU A 46 6.75 -17.31 -2.87
CA LEU A 46 7.31 -17.25 -1.54
C LEU A 46 8.82 -16.96 -1.57
N ALA A 47 9.55 -17.53 -2.55
CA ALA A 47 10.99 -17.33 -2.67
C ALA A 47 11.34 -15.85 -2.97
N GLU A 48 10.61 -15.23 -3.91
CA GLU A 48 10.81 -13.83 -4.28
C GLU A 48 10.44 -12.88 -3.12
N CYS A 49 9.34 -13.13 -2.41
CA CYS A 49 8.90 -12.28 -1.30
C CYS A 49 9.89 -12.28 -0.14
N VAL A 50 10.36 -13.47 0.24
CA VAL A 50 11.36 -13.63 1.30
C VAL A 50 12.67 -12.96 0.89
N SER A 51 13.04 -13.00 -0.40
CA SER A 51 14.21 -12.29 -0.90
C SER A 51 14.07 -10.77 -0.70
N ILE A 52 12.91 -10.19 -1.03
CA ILE A 52 12.66 -8.74 -0.91
C ILE A 52 12.74 -8.28 0.55
N ILE A 53 12.13 -9.00 1.49
CA ILE A 53 12.07 -8.61 2.91
C ILE A 53 13.43 -8.68 3.61
N LYS A 54 14.32 -9.55 3.14
CA LYS A 54 15.69 -9.65 3.66
C LYS A 54 16.58 -8.49 3.21
N THR A 55 16.14 -7.68 2.24
CA THR A 55 16.92 -6.54 1.75
C THR A 55 16.76 -5.32 2.65
N LYS A 56 17.69 -4.35 2.51
CA LYS A 56 17.58 -3.04 3.14
C LYS A 56 16.32 -2.28 2.73
N TYR A 57 15.75 -2.57 1.56
CA TYR A 57 14.52 -1.95 1.06
C TYR A 57 13.25 -2.66 1.54
N GLY A 58 13.36 -3.85 2.13
CA GLY A 58 12.23 -4.59 2.70
C GLY A 58 11.84 -4.14 4.10
N LYS A 59 12.70 -3.35 4.77
CA LYS A 59 12.51 -2.87 6.14
C LYS A 59 12.88 -1.40 6.30
N ILE A 60 12.05 -0.65 6.98
CA ILE A 60 12.32 0.72 7.43
C ILE A 60 12.40 0.68 8.96
N PHE A 61 13.52 1.15 9.53
CA PHE A 61 13.81 1.06 10.97
C PHE A 61 13.65 -0.36 11.56
N GLY A 62 13.95 -1.40 10.78
CA GLY A 62 13.83 -2.80 11.21
C GLY A 62 12.42 -3.38 11.12
N ILE A 63 11.40 -2.56 10.86
CA ILE A 63 10.01 -2.96 10.65
C ILE A 63 9.80 -3.29 9.17
N GLN A 64 9.12 -4.40 8.87
CA GLN A 64 8.79 -4.75 7.49
C GLN A 64 7.88 -3.69 6.86
N ASN A 65 8.22 -3.24 5.67
CA ASN A 65 7.49 -2.16 4.99
C ASN A 65 6.03 -2.55 4.71
N ALA A 66 5.76 -3.82 4.47
CA ALA A 66 4.40 -4.33 4.28
C ALA A 66 3.53 -4.18 5.54
N LEU A 67 4.09 -4.38 6.74
CA LEU A 67 3.37 -4.17 7.99
C LEU A 67 3.07 -2.67 8.21
N SER A 68 4.10 -1.83 8.04
CA SER A 68 3.94 -0.38 8.15
C SER A 68 2.93 0.16 7.14
N GLY A 69 3.02 -0.30 5.89
CA GLY A 69 2.09 0.04 4.81
C GLY A 69 0.65 -0.42 5.11
N THR A 70 0.47 -1.60 5.69
CA THR A 70 -0.86 -2.08 6.11
C THR A 70 -1.51 -1.11 7.10
N ILE A 71 -0.80 -0.79 8.19
CA ILE A 71 -1.30 0.10 9.23
C ILE A 71 -1.57 1.49 8.65
N PHE A 72 -0.62 2.01 7.86
CA PHE A 72 -0.73 3.34 7.27
C PHE A 72 -1.91 3.44 6.29
N LEU A 73 -2.10 2.47 5.41
CA LEU A 73 -3.16 2.50 4.40
C LEU A 73 -4.55 2.31 5.01
N ILE A 74 -4.68 1.52 6.07
CA ILE A 74 -5.92 1.41 6.83
C ILE A 74 -6.23 2.75 7.51
N ALA A 75 -5.25 3.35 8.21
CA ALA A 75 -5.41 4.67 8.81
C ALA A 75 -5.74 5.74 7.75
N TYR A 76 -5.14 5.62 6.57
CA TYR A 76 -5.37 6.53 5.46
C TYR A 76 -6.81 6.41 4.90
N GLY A 77 -7.33 5.19 4.78
CA GLY A 77 -8.72 4.96 4.42
C GLY A 77 -9.69 5.62 5.39
N PHE A 78 -9.46 5.49 6.70
CA PHE A 78 -10.26 6.19 7.71
C PHE A 78 -10.12 7.71 7.65
N ALA A 79 -8.90 8.22 7.40
CA ALA A 79 -8.67 9.65 7.23
C ALA A 79 -9.48 10.21 6.04
N LEU A 80 -9.50 9.50 4.91
CA LEU A 80 -10.30 9.86 3.74
C LEU A 80 -11.81 9.83 4.02
N MET A 81 -12.30 8.81 4.73
CA MET A 81 -13.72 8.76 5.14
C MET A 81 -14.11 9.86 6.13
N GLY A 82 -13.17 10.31 6.96
CA GLY A 82 -13.41 11.35 7.97
C GLY A 82 -13.64 12.74 7.37
N VAL A 83 -13.15 13.00 6.15
CA VAL A 83 -13.27 14.33 5.52
C VAL A 83 -14.73 14.69 5.19
N PRO A 84 -15.50 13.87 4.44
CA PRO A 84 -16.91 14.17 4.17
C PRO A 84 -17.78 14.29 5.44
N LEU A 85 -17.35 13.65 6.53
CA LEU A 85 -18.03 13.68 7.82
C LEU A 85 -17.63 14.88 8.69
N LEU A 86 -16.77 15.78 8.19
CA LEU A 86 -16.22 16.93 8.91
C LEU A 86 -15.44 16.55 10.18
N LEU A 87 -14.98 15.30 10.29
CA LEU A 87 -14.18 14.81 11.41
C LEU A 87 -12.69 15.14 11.24
N ILE A 88 -12.23 15.22 9.99
CA ILE A 88 -10.82 15.38 9.64
C ILE A 88 -10.70 16.44 8.53
N PRO A 89 -9.77 17.41 8.63
CA PRO A 89 -9.53 18.40 7.57
C PRO A 89 -8.90 17.76 6.34
N GLU A 90 -9.23 18.25 5.14
CA GLU A 90 -8.76 17.73 3.85
C GLU A 90 -7.22 17.67 3.72
N PHE A 91 -6.52 18.58 4.40
CA PHE A 91 -5.07 18.67 4.40
C PHE A 91 -4.38 17.41 4.97
N ILE A 92 -4.99 16.74 5.95
CA ILE A 92 -4.40 15.55 6.57
C ILE A 92 -4.25 14.40 5.56
N PRO A 93 -5.32 13.91 4.91
CA PRO A 93 -5.19 12.87 3.91
C PRO A 93 -4.35 13.31 2.71
N PHE A 94 -4.34 14.60 2.37
CA PHE A 94 -3.46 15.11 1.31
C PHE A 94 -1.97 14.92 1.63
N VAL A 95 -1.55 15.31 2.84
CA VAL A 95 -0.16 15.10 3.32
C VAL A 95 0.18 13.61 3.41
N MET A 96 -0.75 12.79 3.92
CA MET A 96 -0.59 11.34 3.95
C MET A 96 -0.37 10.77 2.54
N GLY A 97 -1.16 11.23 1.57
CA GLY A 97 -1.02 10.85 0.16
C GLY A 97 0.35 11.21 -0.40
N ALA A 98 0.77 12.47 -0.27
CA ALA A 98 2.08 12.92 -0.73
C ALA A 98 3.22 12.10 -0.11
N PHE A 99 3.11 11.79 1.19
CA PHE A 99 4.07 10.94 1.90
C PHE A 99 4.14 9.52 1.29
N THR A 100 3.01 8.90 0.95
CA THR A 100 3.02 7.59 0.29
C THR A 100 3.67 7.61 -1.09
N ILE A 101 3.53 8.70 -1.84
CA ILE A 101 4.19 8.84 -3.14
C ILE A 101 5.71 8.90 -2.97
N ILE A 102 6.19 9.74 -2.04
CA ILE A 102 7.63 9.89 -1.77
C ILE A 102 8.25 8.54 -1.36
N ILE A 103 7.62 7.83 -0.41
CA ILE A 103 8.09 6.49 -0.01
C ILE A 103 7.97 5.50 -1.16
N GLY A 104 6.89 5.56 -1.93
CA GLY A 104 6.68 4.67 -3.07
C GLY A 104 7.78 4.79 -4.11
N LEU A 105 8.18 6.00 -4.46
CA LEU A 105 9.30 6.24 -5.38
C LEU A 105 10.62 5.64 -4.86
N TYR A 106 10.89 5.79 -3.55
CA TYR A 106 12.07 5.17 -2.92
C TYR A 106 12.04 3.63 -3.01
N LEU A 107 10.90 3.02 -2.71
CA LEU A 107 10.76 1.56 -2.72
C LEU A 107 10.78 0.98 -4.13
N VAL A 108 10.10 1.59 -5.10
CA VAL A 108 10.13 1.17 -6.50
C VAL A 108 11.55 1.26 -7.07
N ASN A 109 12.31 2.32 -6.74
CA ASN A 109 13.73 2.40 -7.09
C ASN A 109 14.55 1.27 -6.44
N GLY A 110 14.19 0.86 -5.21
CA GLY A 110 14.74 -0.31 -4.55
C GLY A 110 14.49 -1.61 -5.33
N LEU A 111 13.26 -1.83 -5.79
CA LEU A 111 12.91 -2.99 -6.64
C LEU A 111 13.74 -3.01 -7.93
N TYR A 112 13.88 -1.86 -8.59
CA TYR A 112 14.70 -1.73 -9.79
C TYR A 112 16.17 -2.10 -9.53
N LYS A 113 16.76 -1.61 -8.42
CA LYS A 113 18.13 -1.95 -8.03
C LYS A 113 18.31 -3.42 -7.67
N LEU A 114 17.29 -4.05 -7.10
CA LEU A 114 17.29 -5.48 -6.77
C LEU A 114 17.04 -6.37 -7.99
N LYS A 115 16.67 -5.79 -9.14
CA LYS A 115 16.27 -6.52 -10.37
C LYS A 115 15.13 -7.52 -10.12
N THR A 116 14.22 -7.18 -9.21
CA THR A 116 13.06 -8.01 -8.84
C THR A 116 11.78 -7.23 -9.13
N VAL A 117 10.80 -7.91 -9.73
CA VAL A 117 9.47 -7.34 -9.98
C VAL A 117 8.49 -7.94 -8.98
N CYS A 118 7.87 -7.10 -8.15
CA CYS A 118 6.85 -7.52 -7.19
C CYS A 118 5.48 -6.97 -7.65
N PRO A 119 4.59 -7.81 -8.23
CA PRO A 119 3.30 -7.36 -8.75
C PRO A 119 2.44 -6.68 -7.68
N ILE A 120 2.45 -7.19 -6.45
CA ILE A 120 1.71 -6.59 -5.34
C ILE A 120 2.24 -5.22 -4.96
N CYS A 121 3.56 -5.09 -4.83
CA CYS A 121 4.20 -3.84 -4.47
C CYS A 121 3.86 -2.76 -5.51
N ILE A 122 3.97 -3.12 -6.80
CA ILE A 122 3.58 -2.25 -7.92
C ILE A 122 2.10 -1.89 -7.83
N THR A 123 1.22 -2.86 -7.59
CA THR A 123 -0.23 -2.62 -7.46
C THR A 123 -0.53 -1.62 -6.35
N VAL A 124 0.05 -1.78 -5.15
CA VAL A 124 -0.16 -0.86 -4.02
C VAL A 124 0.38 0.55 -4.35
N HIS A 125 1.52 0.67 -5.01
CA HIS A 125 2.04 1.98 -5.41
C HIS A 125 1.17 2.65 -6.48
N VAL A 126 0.64 1.90 -7.44
CA VAL A 126 -0.33 2.42 -8.42
C VAL A 126 -1.60 2.89 -7.72
N LEU A 127 -2.13 2.10 -6.78
CA LEU A 127 -3.30 2.52 -5.97
C LEU A 127 -3.04 3.83 -5.24
N ASN A 128 -1.87 3.99 -4.61
CA ASN A 128 -1.52 5.23 -3.91
C ASN A 128 -1.44 6.44 -4.86
N VAL A 129 -0.88 6.27 -6.06
CA VAL A 129 -0.87 7.31 -7.11
C VAL A 129 -2.29 7.69 -7.51
N VAL A 130 -3.17 6.70 -7.73
CA VAL A 130 -4.57 6.95 -8.09
C VAL A 130 -5.32 7.68 -6.97
N ILE A 131 -5.15 7.25 -5.71
CA ILE A 131 -5.77 7.90 -4.54
C ILE A 131 -5.29 9.35 -4.43
N PHE A 132 -4.00 9.61 -4.60
CA PHE A 132 -3.43 10.96 -4.56
C PHE A 132 -3.94 11.82 -5.73
N TRP A 133 -4.04 11.26 -6.93
CA TRP A 133 -4.58 11.94 -8.10
C TRP A 133 -6.05 12.32 -7.91
N ILE A 134 -6.86 11.43 -7.33
CA ILE A 134 -8.27 11.72 -7.01
C ILE A 134 -8.38 12.95 -6.10
N GLN A 135 -7.47 13.11 -5.14
CA GLN A 135 -7.46 14.27 -4.22
C GLN A 135 -7.08 15.60 -4.89
N LEU A 136 -6.48 15.58 -6.08
CA LEU A 136 -6.10 16.78 -6.82
C LEU A 136 -7.23 17.32 -7.71
N ILE A 137 -8.32 16.56 -7.88
CA ILE A 137 -9.48 16.89 -8.72
C ILE A 137 -10.64 17.35 -7.83
#